data_AF-A0A508X6A0-F1
#
_entry.id   AF-A0A508X6A0-F1
#
_cell.length_a   1.000
_cell.length_b   1.000
_cell.length_c   1.000
_cell.angle_alpha   90.00
_cell.angle_beta   90.00
_cell.angle_gamma   90.00
#
_symmetry.space_group_name_H-M   'P 1'
#
loop_
_entity.id
_entity.type
_entity.pdbx_description
1 polymer ?
#
loop_
_entity_poly.entity_id
_entity_poly.type
_entity_poly.pdbx_seq_one_letter_code
_entity_poly.pdbx_strand_id
1 'polypeptide(L)'
;MQWIEEHRELITALTGLGTLAVWMIYLQVFVSNYRRQLRATLLITRGSGSGLDARCFLSNMSSGPVYVASVLVKLETPAGSLMCPVTDMLQSEGEVPTEPRHRTRQGPLGSGEIRDLGSFGTLMRHALGKTSERHSSDDLHGTVLSVMVEIVGHYGSEDLPIGARRVFVVLENAGGPVIRGRELQTQQIRNRRDRRRLVADLERDRESSHAARSRVGAFRAELNGF
;
A
#
# COMPACT_ATOMS: atom_id res chain seq x y z
N MET A 1 45.55 -7.43 -53.88
CA MET A 1 44.38 -6.60 -53.52
C MET A 1 43.04 -7.19 -53.99
N GLN A 2 42.99 -8.09 -54.98
CA GLN A 2 41.75 -8.69 -55.52
C GLN A 2 40.89 -9.49 -54.50
N TRP A 3 41.48 -10.08 -53.46
CA TRP A 3 40.72 -10.89 -52.48
C TRP A 3 39.64 -10.09 -51.72
N ILE A 4 39.92 -8.80 -51.44
CA ILE A 4 39.00 -7.88 -50.77
C ILE A 4 37.87 -7.43 -51.72
N GLU A 5 38.13 -7.33 -53.02
CA GLU A 5 37.12 -7.00 -54.03
C GLU A 5 36.15 -8.15 -54.27
N GLU A 6 36.66 -9.39 -54.27
CA GLU A 6 35.85 -10.60 -54.49
C GLU A 6 34.95 -10.94 -53.30
N HIS A 7 35.38 -10.63 -52.07
CA HIS A 7 34.62 -10.92 -50.84
C HIS A 7 33.94 -9.68 -50.23
N ARG A 8 33.90 -8.56 -50.96
CA ARG A 8 33.37 -7.28 -50.47
C ARG A 8 31.91 -7.38 -50.02
N GLU A 9 31.07 -8.10 -50.77
CA GLU A 9 29.68 -8.35 -50.41
C GLU A 9 29.55 -9.12 -49.08
N LEU A 10 30.35 -10.17 -48.88
CA LEU A 10 30.33 -10.95 -47.63
C LEU A 10 30.80 -10.10 -46.44
N ILE A 11 31.82 -9.27 -46.61
CA ILE A 11 32.32 -8.37 -45.56
C ILE A 11 31.27 -7.32 -45.21
N THR A 12 30.62 -6.72 -46.21
CA THR A 12 29.53 -5.75 -45.99
C THR A 12 28.33 -6.41 -45.32
N ALA A 13 27.94 -7.61 -45.75
CA ALA A 13 26.86 -8.38 -45.13
C ALA A 13 27.16 -8.73 -43.67
N LEU A 14 28.37 -9.21 -43.36
CA LEU A 14 28.82 -9.49 -41.98
C LEU A 14 28.87 -8.22 -41.12
N THR A 15 29.34 -7.11 -41.68
CA THR A 15 29.38 -5.82 -40.97
C THR A 15 27.96 -5.32 -40.66
N GLY A 16 27.03 -5.47 -41.61
CA GLY A 16 25.61 -5.19 -41.42
C GLY A 16 24.98 -6.07 -40.34
N LEU A 17 25.25 -7.37 -40.37
CA LEU A 17 24.77 -8.32 -39.37
C LEU A 17 25.33 -8.02 -37.97
N GLY A 18 26.63 -7.68 -37.89
CA GLY A 18 27.30 -7.29 -36.65
C GLY A 18 26.71 -5.99 -36.07
N THR A 19 26.45 -5.00 -36.92
CA THR A 19 25.78 -3.76 -36.52
C THR A 19 24.37 -4.04 -35.99
N LEU A 20 23.61 -4.91 -36.66
CA LEU A 20 22.27 -5.32 -36.23
C LEU A 20 22.31 -6.07 -34.89
N ALA A 21 23.31 -6.91 -34.66
CA ALA A 21 23.52 -7.60 -33.38
C ALA A 21 23.80 -6.60 -32.23
N VAL A 22 24.62 -5.57 -32.48
CA VAL A 22 24.86 -4.50 -31.50
C VAL A 22 23.56 -3.76 -31.19
N TRP A 23 22.74 -3.43 -32.20
CA TRP A 23 21.43 -2.83 -31.98
C TRP A 23 20.47 -3.72 -31.17
N MET A 24 20.47 -5.03 -31.41
CA MET A 24 19.67 -5.98 -30.64
C MET A 24 20.08 -6.03 -29.17
N ILE A 25 21.39 -6.06 -28.89
CA ILE A 25 21.92 -6.01 -27.52
C ILE A 25 21.53 -4.69 -26.85
N TYR A 26 21.71 -3.57 -27.56
CA TYR A 26 21.35 -2.26 -27.04
C TYR A 26 19.86 -2.16 -26.72
N LEU A 27 18.99 -2.62 -27.64
CA LEU A 27 17.54 -2.66 -27.43
C LEU A 27 17.18 -3.56 -26.24
N GLN A 28 17.81 -4.72 -26.10
CA GLN A 28 17.57 -5.62 -24.98
C GLN A 28 17.93 -4.95 -23.64
N VAL A 29 19.08 -4.28 -23.56
CA VAL A 29 19.51 -3.54 -22.36
C VAL A 29 18.57 -2.37 -22.07
N PHE A 30 18.16 -1.63 -23.09
CA PHE A 30 17.23 -0.52 -22.97
C PHE A 30 15.88 -0.98 -22.44
N VAL A 31 15.29 -2.02 -23.04
CA VAL A 31 13.99 -2.58 -22.63
C VAL A 31 14.07 -3.14 -21.20
N SER A 32 15.17 -3.80 -20.84
CA SER A 32 15.37 -4.32 -19.48
C SER A 32 15.41 -3.19 -18.43
N ASN A 33 16.19 -2.14 -18.70
CA ASN A 33 16.28 -0.98 -17.81
C ASN A 33 14.94 -0.22 -17.72
N TYR A 34 14.29 0.01 -18.86
CA TYR A 34 13.00 0.69 -18.92
C TYR A 34 11.93 -0.08 -18.13
N ARG A 35 11.84 -1.41 -18.32
CA ARG A 35 10.92 -2.27 -17.55
C ARG A 35 11.22 -2.29 -16.05
N ARG A 36 12.47 -2.12 -15.63
CA ARG A 36 12.84 -2.06 -14.20
C ARG A 36 12.43 -0.73 -13.58
N GLN A 37 12.53 0.38 -14.33
CA GLN A 37 12.17 1.72 -13.86
C GLN A 37 10.65 1.91 -13.73
N LEU A 38 9.85 1.24 -14.56
CA LEU A 38 8.39 1.34 -14.53
C LEU A 38 7.71 0.61 -13.36
N ARG A 39 8.46 -0.11 -12.50
CA ARG A 39 7.87 -0.89 -11.41
C ARG A 39 7.60 -0.01 -10.20
N ALA A 40 6.33 0.21 -9.87
CA ALA A 40 5.98 0.81 -8.60
C ALA A 40 6.32 -0.13 -7.43
N THR A 41 6.88 0.44 -6.36
CA THR A 41 7.21 -0.26 -5.12
C THR A 41 6.82 0.59 -3.93
N LEU A 42 5.90 0.07 -3.11
CA LEU A 42 5.47 0.73 -1.87
C LEU A 42 5.93 -0.11 -0.67
N LEU A 43 6.57 0.53 0.30
CA LEU A 43 7.06 -0.14 1.51
C LEU A 43 6.18 0.23 2.69
N ILE A 44 5.76 -0.77 3.47
CA ILE A 44 5.07 -0.56 4.75
C ILE A 44 6.02 -0.95 5.86
N THR A 45 6.33 -0.01 6.75
CA THR A 45 7.28 -0.22 7.84
C THR A 45 6.69 0.16 9.19
N ARG A 46 7.17 -0.52 10.22
CA ARG A 46 6.94 -0.14 11.61
C ARG A 46 8.01 0.88 12.00
N GLY A 47 7.57 2.03 12.46
CA GLY A 47 8.38 3.11 12.99
C GLY A 47 8.80 2.93 14.45
N SER A 48 9.32 4.01 15.03
CA SER A 48 9.60 4.11 16.46
C SER A 48 8.31 4.00 17.28
N GLY A 49 8.44 3.47 18.50
CA GLY A 49 7.35 3.25 19.44
C GLY A 49 7.29 1.80 19.98
N SER A 50 6.81 1.69 21.21
CA SER A 50 6.57 0.42 21.90
C SER A 50 5.20 -0.13 21.52
N GLY A 51 5.13 -1.43 21.23
CA GLY A 51 3.84 -2.11 21.07
C GLY A 51 2.89 -1.49 20.07
N LEU A 52 1.68 -1.19 20.53
CA LEU A 52 0.58 -0.62 19.74
C LEU A 52 0.75 0.88 19.44
N ASP A 53 1.58 1.60 20.20
CA ASP A 53 1.89 3.00 19.96
C ASP A 53 2.94 3.20 18.85
N ALA A 54 3.50 2.10 18.34
CA ALA A 54 4.41 2.14 17.19
C ALA A 54 3.72 2.75 15.97
N ARG A 55 4.42 3.68 15.31
CA ARG A 55 3.94 4.33 14.09
C ARG A 55 3.99 3.36 12.91
N CYS A 56 3.02 3.46 12.00
CA CYS A 56 3.05 2.76 10.73
C CYS A 56 3.37 3.75 9.61
N PHE A 57 4.44 3.49 8.87
CA PHE A 57 4.87 4.34 7.76
C PHE A 57 4.64 3.66 6.41
N LEU A 58 4.23 4.46 5.44
CA LEU A 58 4.17 4.12 4.03
C LEU A 58 5.26 4.89 3.29
N SER A 59 6.17 4.20 2.62
CA SER A 59 7.21 4.83 1.81
C SER A 59 7.04 4.49 0.33
N ASN A 60 7.17 5.49 -0.55
CA ASN A 60 7.21 5.25 -1.98
C ASN A 60 8.67 5.02 -2.42
N MET A 61 8.97 3.81 -2.88
CA MET A 61 10.27 3.42 -3.44
C MET A 61 10.20 3.24 -4.97
N SER A 62 9.15 3.75 -5.60
CA SER A 62 9.01 3.79 -7.06
C SER A 62 9.86 4.92 -7.63
N SER A 63 10.19 4.84 -8.92
CA SER A 63 10.96 5.89 -9.63
C SER A 63 10.17 7.19 -9.86
N GLY A 64 8.86 7.19 -9.63
CA GLY A 64 7.99 8.34 -9.83
C GLY A 64 6.90 8.48 -8.76
N PRO A 65 6.06 9.51 -8.87
CA PRO A 65 5.00 9.77 -7.90
C PRO A 65 3.89 8.72 -7.97
N VAL A 66 3.42 8.29 -6.81
CA VAL A 66 2.30 7.38 -6.64
C VAL A 66 1.15 8.11 -5.97
N TYR A 67 -0.06 7.97 -6.46
CA TYR A 67 -1.25 8.46 -5.76
C TYR A 67 -1.80 7.37 -4.84
N VAL A 68 -1.79 7.59 -3.53
CA VAL A 68 -2.41 6.68 -2.56
C VAL A 68 -3.91 6.93 -2.57
N ALA A 69 -4.68 5.95 -3.04
CA ALA A 69 -6.13 6.07 -3.19
C ALA A 69 -6.88 5.53 -1.96
N SER A 70 -6.39 4.43 -1.36
CA SER A 70 -7.01 3.86 -0.17
C SER A 70 -5.98 3.16 0.72
N VAL A 71 -6.24 3.22 2.03
CA VAL A 71 -5.49 2.48 3.05
C VAL A 71 -6.52 1.63 3.79
N LEU A 72 -6.37 0.33 3.70
CA LEU A 72 -7.23 -0.67 4.31
C LEU A 72 -6.50 -1.31 5.47
N VAL A 73 -7.24 -1.52 6.56
CA VAL A 73 -6.76 -2.26 7.71
C VAL A 73 -7.68 -3.44 7.90
N LYS A 74 -7.10 -4.64 7.90
CA LYS A 74 -7.79 -5.88 8.26
C LYS A 74 -7.27 -6.37 9.59
N LEU A 75 -8.18 -6.55 10.54
CA LEU A 75 -7.91 -7.12 11.86
C LEU A 75 -8.36 -8.58 11.86
N GLU A 76 -7.49 -9.46 12.35
CA GLU A 76 -7.87 -10.82 12.68
C GLU A 76 -8.09 -10.93 14.18
N THR A 77 -9.31 -11.31 14.57
CA THR A 77 -9.71 -11.55 15.95
C THR A 77 -10.12 -13.02 16.09
N PRO A 78 -10.14 -13.58 17.32
CA PRO A 78 -10.65 -14.93 17.55
C PRO A 78 -12.10 -15.12 17.07
N ALA A 79 -12.91 -14.06 17.06
CA ALA A 79 -14.30 -14.07 16.63
C ALA A 79 -14.51 -13.91 15.11
N GLY A 80 -13.45 -13.62 14.35
CA GLY A 80 -13.50 -13.40 12.91
C GLY A 80 -12.57 -12.30 12.42
N SER A 81 -12.60 -12.04 11.11
CA SER A 81 -11.80 -10.98 10.50
C SER A 81 -12.65 -9.77 10.13
N LEU A 82 -12.18 -8.58 10.49
CA LEU A 82 -12.82 -7.31 10.16
C LEU A 82 -11.92 -6.54 9.19
N MET A 83 -12.46 -6.07 8.07
CA MET A 83 -11.75 -5.19 7.13
C MET A 83 -12.42 -3.83 7.12
N CYS A 84 -11.63 -2.77 7.26
CA CYS A 84 -12.13 -1.40 7.25
C CYS A 84 -11.18 -0.48 6.45
N PRO A 85 -11.73 0.39 5.59
CA PRO A 85 -10.95 1.46 4.99
C PRO A 85 -10.66 2.53 6.07
N VAL A 86 -9.38 2.83 6.28
CA VAL A 86 -8.89 3.83 7.25
C VAL A 86 -8.33 5.05 6.50
N THR A 87 -9.02 5.48 5.45
CA THR A 87 -8.54 6.55 4.56
C THR A 87 -8.61 7.94 5.18
N ASP A 88 -9.60 8.14 6.03
CA ASP A 88 -9.87 9.42 6.67
C ASP A 88 -9.16 9.46 8.02
N MET A 89 -8.41 10.53 8.29
CA MET A 89 -7.95 10.79 9.65
C MET A 89 -9.15 11.27 10.45
N LEU A 90 -9.65 10.45 11.37
CA LEU A 90 -10.39 10.99 12.50
C LEU A 90 -9.41 11.88 13.28
N GLN A 91 -9.71 13.17 13.33
CA GLN A 91 -9.01 14.17 14.13
C GLN A 91 -8.86 13.65 15.57
N SER A 92 -7.69 13.17 15.95
CA SER A 92 -7.25 13.16 17.33
C SER A 92 -5.82 12.63 17.43
N GLU A 93 -4.83 13.44 17.05
CA GLU A 93 -3.50 13.39 17.65
C GLU A 93 -2.90 14.80 17.54
N GLY A 94 -3.22 15.65 18.52
CA GLY A 94 -2.37 16.70 19.09
C GLY A 94 -1.84 17.87 18.25
N GLU A 95 -1.79 17.80 16.92
CA GLU A 95 -1.18 18.86 16.11
C GLU A 95 -1.92 18.93 14.77
N VAL A 96 -2.68 20.01 14.56
CA VAL A 96 -3.35 20.26 13.29
C VAL A 96 -2.25 20.49 12.25
N PRO A 97 -2.06 19.59 11.27
CA PRO A 97 -1.05 19.82 10.27
C PRO A 97 -1.45 21.05 9.44
N THR A 98 -0.54 22.02 9.32
CA THR A 98 -0.78 23.30 8.62
C THR A 98 -1.15 23.10 7.15
N GLU A 99 -0.80 21.95 6.54
CA GLU A 99 -1.11 21.66 5.14
C GLU A 99 -2.25 20.63 4.95
N PRO A 100 -3.21 20.89 4.05
CA PRO A 100 -4.32 19.98 3.75
C PRO A 100 -3.90 18.55 3.35
N ARG A 101 -2.72 18.40 2.74
CA ARG A 101 -2.16 17.10 2.31
C ARG A 101 -1.88 16.14 3.46
N HIS A 102 -1.71 16.66 4.67
CA HIS A 102 -1.48 15.87 5.88
C HIS A 102 -2.78 15.59 6.63
N ARG A 103 -3.93 16.03 6.13
CA ARG A 103 -5.24 15.82 6.78
C ARG A 103 -5.89 14.48 6.41
N THR A 104 -5.40 13.83 5.35
CA THR A 104 -5.90 12.53 4.88
C THR A 104 -4.74 11.56 4.70
N ARG A 105 -5.00 10.25 4.83
CA ARG A 105 -3.99 9.23 4.48
C ARG A 105 -3.92 8.97 2.97
N GLN A 106 -4.77 9.66 2.21
CA GLN A 106 -4.81 9.65 0.74
C GLN A 106 -3.95 10.77 0.15
N GLY A 107 -3.62 10.64 -1.14
CA GLY A 107 -2.99 11.70 -1.91
C GLY A 107 -1.66 11.31 -2.55
N PRO A 108 -1.07 12.25 -3.33
CA PRO A 108 0.16 12.00 -4.06
C PRO A 108 1.34 11.82 -3.10
N LEU A 109 2.17 10.80 -3.33
CA LEU A 109 3.38 10.47 -2.60
C LEU A 109 4.54 10.45 -3.62
N GLY A 110 5.44 11.42 -3.49
CA GLY A 110 6.63 11.55 -4.35
C GLY A 110 7.57 10.35 -4.24
N SER A 111 8.49 10.22 -5.19
CA SER A 111 9.54 9.18 -5.13
C SER A 111 10.43 9.41 -3.91
N GLY A 112 10.62 8.38 -3.08
CA GLY A 112 11.41 8.43 -1.85
C GLY A 112 10.67 9.06 -0.65
N GLU A 113 9.46 9.58 -0.83
CA GLU A 113 8.70 10.19 0.25
C GLU A 113 8.09 9.14 1.20
N ILE A 114 7.88 9.57 2.44
CA ILE A 114 7.27 8.76 3.50
C ILE A 114 6.00 9.47 3.98
N ARG A 115 4.94 8.67 4.20
CA ARG A 115 3.69 9.08 4.79
C ARG A 115 3.45 8.34 6.09
N ASP A 116 3.10 9.10 7.12
CA ASP A 116 2.67 8.54 8.39
C ASP A 116 1.19 8.12 8.30
N LEU A 117 0.91 6.85 8.63
CA LEU A 117 -0.44 6.30 8.70
C LEU A 117 -1.01 6.38 10.14
N GLY A 118 -0.21 6.78 11.12
CA GLY A 118 -0.59 6.79 12.53
C GLY A 118 -0.09 5.57 13.30
N SER A 119 -0.40 5.51 14.59
CA SER A 119 -0.08 4.35 15.43
C SER A 119 -0.95 3.14 15.10
N PHE A 120 -0.41 1.93 15.31
CA PHE A 120 -1.18 0.70 15.13
C PHE A 120 -2.43 0.66 16.02
N GLY A 121 -2.33 1.17 17.25
CA GLY A 121 -3.47 1.29 18.16
C GLY A 121 -4.60 2.15 17.58
N THR A 122 -4.27 3.31 17.00
CA THR A 122 -5.27 4.17 16.34
C THR A 122 -5.88 3.51 15.11
N LEU A 123 -5.08 2.81 14.30
CA LEU A 123 -5.58 2.04 13.15
C LEU A 123 -6.53 0.91 13.60
N MET A 124 -6.19 0.19 14.67
CA MET A 124 -7.03 -0.89 15.21
C MET A 124 -8.33 -0.37 15.81
N ARG A 125 -8.29 0.70 16.61
CA ARG A 125 -9.50 1.32 17.19
C ARG A 125 -10.47 1.77 16.10
N HIS A 126 -9.93 2.38 15.04
CA HIS A 126 -10.72 2.81 13.90
C HIS A 126 -11.40 1.62 13.19
N ALA A 127 -10.67 0.53 12.96
CA ALA A 127 -11.23 -0.67 12.32
C ALA A 127 -12.23 -1.43 13.23
N LEU A 128 -12.15 -1.29 14.54
CA LEU A 128 -13.14 -1.84 15.48
C LEU A 128 -14.38 -0.93 15.65
N GLY A 129 -14.44 0.22 14.97
CA GLY A 129 -15.53 1.20 15.15
C GLY A 129 -15.56 1.86 16.53
N LYS A 130 -14.50 1.70 17.34
CA LYS A 130 -14.36 2.32 18.66
C LYS A 130 -13.83 3.75 18.47
N THR A 131 -14.75 4.68 18.18
CA THR A 131 -14.43 6.11 17.97
C THR A 131 -14.18 6.89 19.25
N SER A 132 -14.48 6.32 20.43
CA SER A 132 -14.39 7.05 21.70
C SER A 132 -12.99 6.95 22.33
N GLU A 133 -12.35 8.10 22.50
CA GLU A 133 -11.05 8.40 23.15
C GLU A 133 -10.78 7.77 24.54
N ARG A 134 -11.76 7.04 25.11
CA ARG A 134 -11.76 6.65 26.53
C ARG A 134 -11.35 5.22 26.82
N HIS A 135 -11.00 4.46 25.79
CA HIS A 135 -10.54 3.08 25.93
C HIS A 135 -9.01 3.05 25.81
N SER A 136 -8.36 2.70 26.92
CA SER A 136 -6.90 2.54 26.99
C SER A 136 -6.43 1.52 25.94
N SER A 137 -5.17 1.63 25.51
CA SER A 137 -4.52 0.63 24.64
C SER A 137 -4.70 -0.80 25.16
N ASP A 138 -4.91 -0.97 26.47
CA ASP A 138 -5.22 -2.18 27.20
C ASP A 138 -6.51 -2.90 26.72
N ASP A 139 -7.55 -2.18 26.26
CA ASP A 139 -8.82 -2.78 25.81
C ASP A 139 -8.72 -3.49 24.43
N LEU A 140 -7.59 -3.34 23.74
CA LEU A 140 -7.29 -4.07 22.51
C LEU A 140 -6.51 -5.37 22.78
N HIS A 141 -6.03 -5.56 24.00
CA HIS A 141 -5.27 -6.75 24.38
C HIS A 141 -6.16 -8.00 24.34
N GLY A 142 -5.56 -9.14 23.94
CA GLY A 142 -6.23 -10.43 23.82
C GLY A 142 -7.29 -10.56 22.71
N THR A 143 -7.76 -9.45 22.12
CA THR A 143 -8.87 -9.47 21.14
C THR A 143 -8.36 -9.49 19.69
N VAL A 144 -7.16 -8.99 19.41
CA VAL A 144 -6.61 -8.92 18.05
C VAL A 144 -5.32 -9.72 17.94
N LEU A 145 -5.32 -10.70 17.03
CA LEU A 145 -4.20 -11.61 16.75
C LEU A 145 -3.23 -10.98 15.75
N SER A 146 -3.77 -10.39 14.68
CA SER A 146 -2.97 -9.81 13.60
C SER A 146 -3.63 -8.58 12.98
N VAL A 147 -2.78 -7.69 12.47
CA VAL A 147 -3.14 -6.46 11.78
C VAL A 147 -2.49 -6.49 10.40
N MET A 148 -3.31 -6.55 9.36
CA MET A 148 -2.88 -6.43 7.98
C MET A 148 -3.14 -5.01 7.49
N VAL A 149 -2.09 -4.35 7.03
CA VAL A 149 -2.18 -3.04 6.37
C VAL A 149 -2.04 -3.27 4.87
N GLU A 150 -3.03 -2.80 4.13
CA GLU A 150 -3.11 -2.92 2.69
C GLU A 150 -3.34 -1.55 2.06
N ILE A 151 -2.56 -1.23 1.04
CA ILE A 151 -2.52 0.08 0.41
C ILE A 151 -2.84 -0.12 -1.04
N VAL A 152 -3.77 0.68 -1.54
CA VAL A 152 -4.15 0.71 -2.94
C VAL A 152 -3.93 2.11 -3.48
N GLY A 153 -3.28 2.20 -4.63
CA GLY A 153 -2.94 3.45 -5.26
C GLY A 153 -2.91 3.36 -6.76
N HIS A 154 -2.59 4.48 -7.39
CA HIS A 154 -2.40 4.60 -8.83
C HIS A 154 -0.99 5.12 -9.11
N TYR A 155 -0.33 4.54 -10.11
CA TYR A 155 0.96 5.00 -10.56
C TYR A 155 0.78 5.50 -12.00
N GLY A 156 1.16 6.75 -12.28
CA GLY A 156 0.84 7.39 -13.57
C GLY A 156 1.39 6.67 -14.81
N SER A 157 2.41 5.81 -14.62
CA SER A 157 2.99 5.00 -15.69
C SER A 157 2.40 3.59 -15.80
N GLU A 158 1.36 3.25 -15.02
CA GLU A 158 0.62 1.98 -15.08
C GLU A 158 -0.90 2.20 -15.20
N ASP A 159 -1.56 1.45 -16.09
CA ASP A 159 -3.02 1.54 -16.30
C ASP A 159 -3.86 0.88 -15.19
N LEU A 160 -3.23 0.08 -14.34
CA LEU A 160 -3.91 -0.70 -13.30
C LEU A 160 -3.59 -0.09 -11.91
N PRO A 161 -4.41 -0.36 -10.89
CA PRO A 161 -4.15 0.10 -9.53
C PRO A 161 -3.01 -0.71 -8.90
N ILE A 162 -2.04 -0.05 -8.28
CA ILE A 162 -0.95 -0.70 -7.57
C ILE A 162 -1.37 -1.02 -6.14
N GLY A 163 -0.88 -2.13 -5.61
CA GLY A 163 -1.22 -2.59 -4.26
C GLY A 163 0.02 -3.02 -3.48
N ALA A 164 0.03 -2.76 -2.18
CA ALA A 164 1.03 -3.29 -1.26
C ALA A 164 0.38 -3.74 0.04
N ARG A 165 0.83 -4.86 0.57
CA ARG A 165 0.26 -5.50 1.75
C ARG A 165 1.38 -5.91 2.71
N ARG A 166 1.14 -5.70 4.00
CA ARG A 166 2.01 -6.22 5.06
C ARG A 166 1.19 -6.62 6.27
N VAL A 167 1.53 -7.78 6.83
CA VAL A 167 0.89 -8.30 8.04
C VAL A 167 1.80 -8.13 9.24
N PHE A 168 1.21 -7.68 10.33
CA PHE A 168 1.82 -7.51 11.63
C PHE A 168 1.10 -8.39 12.64
N VAL A 169 1.84 -9.10 13.47
CA VAL A 169 1.32 -9.92 14.58
C VAL A 169 1.46 -9.15 15.88
N VAL A 170 0.44 -9.27 16.74
CA VAL A 170 0.46 -8.73 18.08
C VAL A 170 0.84 -9.87 19.02
N LEU A 171 1.96 -9.70 19.74
CA LEU A 171 2.48 -10.69 20.69
C LEU A 171 2.41 -10.11 22.09
N GLU A 172 1.98 -10.91 23.05
CA GLU A 172 2.10 -10.54 24.47
C GLU A 172 3.52 -10.79 24.96
N ASN A 173 4.09 -9.82 25.67
CA ASN A 173 5.39 -9.95 26.32
C ASN A 173 5.29 -9.40 27.75
N ALA A 174 6.21 -9.80 28.62
CA ALA A 174 6.22 -9.43 30.04
C ALA A 174 6.28 -7.90 30.30
N GLY A 175 6.67 -7.11 29.29
CA GLY A 175 6.71 -5.64 29.34
C GLY A 175 5.60 -4.95 28.52
N GLY A 176 4.54 -5.65 28.14
CA GLY A 176 3.42 -5.12 27.34
C GLY A 176 3.32 -5.73 25.94
N PRO A 177 2.34 -5.28 25.13
CA PRO A 177 2.08 -5.84 23.82
C PRO A 177 3.22 -5.44 22.89
N VAL A 178 3.68 -6.34 22.02
CA VAL A 178 4.72 -6.08 21.03
C VAL A 178 4.16 -6.38 19.65
N ILE A 179 4.20 -5.39 18.76
CA ILE A 179 3.82 -5.59 17.37
C ILE A 179 5.05 -5.87 16.51
N ARG A 180 5.02 -6.95 15.73
CA ARG A 180 6.11 -7.33 14.81
C ARG A 180 5.54 -7.65 13.44
N GLY A 181 6.30 -7.36 12.39
CA GLY A 181 5.96 -7.84 11.05
C GLY A 181 6.00 -9.36 11.05
N ARG A 182 4.93 -10.02 10.58
CA ARG A 182 4.91 -11.47 10.35
C ARG A 182 5.96 -11.84 9.30
N GLU A 183 6.09 -10.97 8.31
CA GLU A 183 7.04 -11.09 7.21
C GLU A 183 8.05 -9.94 7.26
N LEU A 184 9.28 -10.23 6.82
CA LEU A 184 10.35 -9.24 6.72
C LEU A 184 10.08 -8.20 5.62
N GLN A 185 9.39 -8.60 4.56
CA GLN A 185 9.15 -7.78 3.37
C GLN A 185 7.68 -7.35 3.24
N THR A 186 7.46 -6.24 2.54
CA THR A 186 6.11 -5.81 2.12
C THR A 186 5.76 -6.53 0.82
N GLN A 187 4.67 -7.29 0.82
CA GLN A 187 4.19 -7.99 -0.37
C GLN A 187 3.62 -6.98 -1.37
N GLN A 188 4.19 -6.94 -2.58
CA GLN A 188 3.69 -6.11 -3.67
C GLN A 188 2.63 -6.88 -4.46
N ILE A 189 1.46 -6.28 -4.64
CA ILE A 189 0.36 -6.89 -5.39
C ILE A 189 0.51 -6.52 -6.87
N ARG A 190 1.20 -7.39 -7.60
CA ARG A 190 1.64 -7.15 -8.99
C ARG A 190 0.83 -7.91 -10.03
N ASN A 191 0.24 -9.05 -9.68
CA ASN A 191 -0.48 -9.88 -10.63
C ASN A 191 -1.79 -9.21 -11.05
N ARG A 192 -2.07 -9.19 -12.35
CA ARG A 192 -3.33 -8.63 -12.90
C ARG A 192 -4.58 -9.23 -12.25
N ARG A 193 -4.57 -10.52 -11.92
CA ARG A 193 -5.69 -11.20 -11.23
C ARG A 193 -5.88 -10.69 -9.80
N ASP A 194 -4.78 -10.58 -9.05
CA ASP A 194 -4.82 -10.09 -7.67
C ASP A 194 -5.21 -8.61 -7.64
N ARG A 195 -4.72 -7.80 -8.59
CA ARG A 195 -5.12 -6.40 -8.76
C ARG A 195 -6.61 -6.23 -9.09
N ARG A 196 -7.18 -7.11 -9.91
CA ARG A 196 -8.64 -7.13 -10.16
C ARG A 196 -9.43 -7.57 -8.93
N ARG A 197 -8.91 -8.53 -8.16
CA ARG A 197 -9.52 -8.93 -6.88
C ARG A 197 -9.50 -7.78 -5.88
N LEU A 198 -8.41 -7.01 -5.79
CA LEU A 198 -8.37 -5.80 -4.96
C LEU A 198 -9.45 -4.81 -5.31
N VAL A 199 -9.65 -4.54 -6.60
CA VAL A 199 -10.72 -3.64 -7.06
C VAL A 199 -12.09 -4.22 -6.67
N ALA A 200 -12.33 -5.51 -6.91
CA ALA A 200 -13.60 -6.15 -6.59
C ALA A 200 -13.87 -6.30 -5.08
N ASP A 201 -12.83 -6.43 -4.25
CA ASP A 201 -12.93 -6.46 -2.78
C ASP A 201 -13.20 -5.04 -2.25
N LEU A 202 -12.51 -4.02 -2.81
CA LEU A 202 -12.75 -2.61 -2.51
C LEU A 202 -14.17 -2.13 -2.87
N GLU A 203 -14.68 -2.58 -4.02
CA GLU A 203 -16.04 -2.25 -4.47
C GLU A 203 -17.09 -2.88 -3.56
N ARG A 204 -16.94 -4.16 -3.22
CA ARG A 204 -17.83 -4.86 -2.28
C ARG A 204 -17.84 -4.24 -0.88
N ASP A 205 -16.67 -3.81 -0.38
CA ASP A 205 -16.57 -3.19 0.95
C ASP A 205 -17.03 -1.73 0.96
N ARG A 206 -16.92 -1.00 -0.15
CA ARG A 206 -17.54 0.31 -0.31
C ARG A 206 -19.06 0.20 -0.27
N GLU A 207 -19.64 -0.77 -0.97
CA GLU A 207 -21.08 -1.00 -0.98
C GLU A 207 -21.61 -1.42 0.40
N SER A 208 -20.91 -2.31 1.11
CA SER A 208 -21.32 -2.75 2.45
C SER A 208 -21.18 -1.64 3.51
N SER A 209 -20.13 -0.81 3.44
CA SER A 209 -19.93 0.33 4.33
C SER A 209 -20.93 1.46 4.10
N HIS A 210 -21.33 1.70 2.84
CA HIS A 210 -22.37 2.68 2.50
C HIS A 210 -23.75 2.21 2.94
N ALA A 211 -24.06 0.91 2.81
CA ALA A 211 -25.29 0.30 3.32
C ALA A 211 -25.35 0.28 4.86
N ALA A 212 -24.24 0.03 5.54
CA ALA A 212 -24.15 0.06 7.00
C ALA A 212 -24.28 1.49 7.55
N ARG A 213 -23.62 2.48 6.94
CA ARG A 213 -23.76 3.90 7.31
C ARG A 213 -25.16 4.45 7.00
N SER A 214 -25.79 4.01 5.91
CA SER A 214 -27.19 4.33 5.57
C SER A 214 -28.17 3.82 6.62
N ARG A 215 -28.01 2.57 7.10
CA ARG A 215 -28.87 1.99 8.13
C ARG A 215 -28.69 2.66 9.50
N VAL A 216 -27.46 2.99 9.90
CA VAL A 216 -27.21 3.71 11.16
C VAL A 216 -27.69 5.16 11.11
N GLY A 217 -27.60 5.82 9.95
CA GLY A 217 -28.14 7.17 9.73
C GLY A 217 -29.68 7.20 9.77
N ALA A 218 -30.34 6.21 9.17
CA ALA A 218 -31.80 6.07 9.21
C ALA A 218 -32.31 5.81 10.64
N PHE A 219 -31.64 4.95 11.40
CA PHE A 219 -32.01 4.64 12.78
C PHE A 219 -31.82 5.84 13.73
N ARG A 220 -30.81 6.70 13.46
CA ARG A 220 -30.60 7.94 14.23
C ARG A 220 -31.59 9.05 13.85
N ALA A 221 -32.13 9.04 12.64
CA ALA A 221 -33.18 9.96 12.21
C ALA A 221 -34.55 9.60 12.83
N GLU A 222 -34.84 8.30 13.00
CA GLU A 222 -36.06 7.84 13.69
C GLU A 222 -36.04 8.15 15.21
N LEU A 223 -34.87 8.12 15.86
CA LEU A 223 -34.74 8.41 17.28
C LEU A 223 -34.76 9.91 17.64
N ASN A 224 -34.48 10.79 16.68
CA ASN A 224 -34.55 12.25 16.86
C ASN A 224 -35.86 12.86 16.33
N GLY A 225 -36.79 12.02 15.87
CA GLY A 225 -38.11 12.41 15.36
C GLY A 225 -39.26 12.24 16.36
N PHE A 226 -38.97 11.99 17.63
CA PHE A 226 -39.93 11.95 18.75
C PHE A 226 -39.57 12.98 19.82
#